data_AF-A0A2E4T060-F1
#
_entry.id   AF-A0A2E4T060-F1
#
_cell.length_a   1.000
_cell.length_b   1.000
_cell.length_c   1.000
_cell.angle_alpha   90.00
_cell.angle_beta   90.00
_cell.angle_gamma   90.00
#
_symmetry.space_group_name_H-M   'P 1'
#
loop_
_entity.id
_entity.type
_entity.pdbx_description
1 polymer ?
#
loop_
_entity_poly.entity_id
_entity_poly.type
_entity_poly.pdbx_seq_one_letter_code
_entity_poly.pdbx_strand_id
1 'polypeptide(L)' 'MKKIGLLLFIAFLMFFLGQLLWTIGLLVDFPLFGSTFIEEWMLNILFTSCSVFGMIAGWKLYLNK' A
#
# COMPACT_ATOMS: atom_id res chain seq x y z
N MET A 1 6.11 -15.64 -14.77
CA MET A 1 6.40 -14.19 -14.81
C MET A 1 5.16 -13.29 -14.75
N LYS A 2 4.15 -13.40 -15.65
CA LYS A 2 2.97 -12.48 -15.69
C LYS A 2 2.25 -12.31 -14.34
N LYS A 3 2.06 -13.40 -13.58
CA LYS A 3 1.42 -13.38 -12.25
C LYS A 3 2.25 -12.65 -11.19
N ILE A 4 3.58 -12.65 -11.31
CA ILE A 4 4.49 -11.95 -10.36
C ILE A 4 4.46 -10.46 -10.66
N GLY A 5 4.50 -10.08 -11.93
CA GLY A 5 4.33 -8.68 -12.36
C GLY A 5 3.01 -8.08 -11.87
N LEU A 6 1.91 -8.85 -11.93
CA LEU A 6 0.63 -8.41 -11.38
C LEU A 6 0.67 -8.16 -9.87
N LEU A 7 1.32 -9.05 -9.10
CA LEU A 7 1.46 -8.87 -7.65
C LEU A 7 2.30 -7.63 -7.31
N LEU A 8 3.39 -7.39 -8.05
CA LEU A 8 4.20 -6.17 -7.89
C LEU A 8 3.42 -4.92 -8.27
N PHE A 9 2.62 -4.98 -9.34
CA PHE A 9 1.78 -3.87 -9.75
C PHE A 9 0.71 -3.54 -8.70
N ILE A 10 0.07 -4.56 -8.11
CA ILE A 10 -0.89 -4.37 -7.02
C ILE A 10 -0.18 -3.78 -5.78
N ALA A 11 0.98 -4.30 -5.40
CA ALA A 11 1.77 -3.75 -4.29
C ALA A 11 2.11 -2.27 -4.51
N PHE A 12 2.56 -1.94 -5.72
CA PHE A 12 2.85 -0.56 -6.12
C PHE A 12 1.61 0.34 -6.05
N LEU A 13 0.45 -0.11 -6.54
CA LEU A 13 -0.79 0.66 -6.47
C LEU A 13 -1.19 0.94 -5.01
N MET A 14 -1.08 -0.05 -4.13
CA MET A 14 -1.39 0.13 -2.71
C MET A 14 -0.44 1.13 -2.03
N PHE A 15 0.86 1.05 -2.34
CA PHE A 15 1.83 2.04 -1.88
C PHE A 15 1.49 3.43 -2.39
N PHE A 16 1.21 3.57 -3.69
CA PHE A 16 0.89 4.84 -4.30
C PHE A 16 -0.36 5.49 -3.69
N LEU A 17 -1.43 4.72 -3.48
CA LEU A 17 -2.65 5.19 -2.82
C LEU A 17 -2.41 5.56 -1.36
N GLY A 18 -1.66 4.74 -0.61
CA GLY A 18 -1.27 5.06 0.77
C GLY A 18 -0.47 6.34 0.85
N GLN A 19 0.47 6.53 -0.07
CA GLN A 19 1.31 7.72 -0.12
C GLN A 19 0.51 8.97 -0.48
N LEU A 20 -0.44 8.88 -1.42
CA LEU A 20 -1.34 9.98 -1.73
C LEU A 20 -2.17 10.36 -0.50
N LEU A 21 -2.80 9.39 0.17
CA LEU A 21 -3.62 9.65 1.35
C LEU A 21 -2.79 10.29 2.47
N TRP A 22 -1.59 9.78 2.72
CA TRP A 22 -0.68 10.34 3.71
C TRP A 22 -0.23 11.76 3.36
N THR A 23 0.08 12.01 2.08
CA THR A 23 0.48 13.35 1.61
C THR A 23 -0.67 14.35 1.77
N ILE A 24 -1.91 13.95 1.47
CA ILE A 24 -3.08 14.81 1.70
C ILE A 24 -3.24 15.07 3.20
N GLY A 25 -3.11 14.05 4.04
CA GLY A 25 -3.17 14.20 5.51
C GLY A 25 -2.10 15.15 6.08
N LEU A 26 -0.93 15.27 5.44
CA LEU A 26 0.09 16.25 5.82
C LEU A 26 -0.26 17.69 5.41
N LEU A 27 -1.06 17.87 4.36
CA LEU A 27 -1.42 19.18 3.83
C LEU A 27 -2.69 19.75 4.45
N VAL A 28 -3.48 18.92 5.14
CA VAL A 28 -4.79 19.27 5.69
C VAL A 28 -4.73 19.21 7.21
N ASP A 29 -5.10 20.30 7.88
CA ASP A 29 -5.08 20.40 9.35
C ASP A 29 -6.23 19.65 10.05
N PHE A 30 -7.16 19.08 9.29
CA PHE A 30 -8.34 18.36 9.77
C PHE A 30 -8.45 16.97 9.14
N PRO A 31 -9.05 15.99 9.85
CA PRO A 31 -9.20 14.65 9.31
C PRO A 31 -10.16 14.64 8.10
N LEU A 32 -9.66 14.14 6.96
CA LEU A 32 -10.38 13.82 5.73
C LEU A 32 -11.61 12.94 5.96
N PHE A 33 -11.53 11.97 6.87
CA PHE A 33 -12.63 11.04 7.17
C PHE A 33 -13.32 11.35 8.51
N GLY A 34 -13.10 12.54 9.07
CA GLY A 34 -13.71 12.98 10.32
C GLY A 34 -13.12 12.32 11.58
N SER A 35 -12.13 11.43 11.44
CA SER A 35 -11.40 10.82 12.55
C SER A 35 -9.98 10.45 12.14
N THR A 36 -8.99 10.96 12.86
CA THR A 36 -7.57 10.62 12.70
C THR A 36 -7.31 9.14 12.91
N PHE A 37 -8.04 8.50 13.84
CA PHE A 37 -7.95 7.06 14.06
C PHE A 37 -8.29 6.27 12.78
N ILE A 38 -9.36 6.67 12.07
CA ILE A 38 -9.79 5.99 10.84
C ILE A 38 -8.71 6.15 9.75
N GLU A 39 -8.14 7.35 9.62
CA GLU A 39 -7.09 7.63 8.64
C GLU A 39 -5.82 6.82 8.88
N GLU A 40 -5.36 6.77 10.13
CA GLU A 40 -4.19 5.97 10.51
C GLU A 40 -4.42 4.48 10.21
N TRP A 41 -5.61 3.95 10.51
CA TRP A 41 -5.97 2.58 10.16
C TRP A 41 -6.03 2.34 8.64
N MET A 42 -6.58 3.29 7.87
CA MET A 42 -6.59 3.19 6.41
C MET A 42 -5.18 3.17 5.82
N LEU A 43 -4.29 4.03 6.30
CA LEU A 43 -2.87 4.03 5.91
C LEU A 43 -2.19 2.71 6.29
N ASN A 44 -2.40 2.23 7.51
CA ASN A 44 -1.85 0.96 7.97
C ASN A 44 -2.31 -0.21 7.08
N ILE A 45 -3.59 -0.25 6.71
CA ILE A 45 -4.13 -1.30 5.83
C ILE A 45 -3.47 -1.23 4.44
N LEU A 46 -3.35 -0.02 3.86
CA LEU A 46 -2.74 0.16 2.54
C LEU A 46 -1.26 -0.26 2.52
N PHE A 47 -0.47 0.22 3.48
CA PHE A 47 0.96 -0.09 3.53
C PHE A 47 1.25 -1.53 3.97
N THR A 48 0.45 -2.10 4.88
CA THR A 48 0.56 -3.52 5.25
C THR A 48 0.22 -4.39 4.05
N SER A 49 -0.85 -4.08 3.32
CA SER A 49 -1.23 -4.85 2.13
C SER A 49 -0.17 -4.77 1.03
N CYS A 50 0.37 -3.57 0.77
CA CYS A 50 1.53 -3.40 -0.12
C CYS A 50 2.69 -4.34 0.28
N SER A 51 3.04 -4.36 1.57
CA SER A 51 4.14 -5.18 2.08
C SER A 51 3.88 -6.68 1.89
N VAL A 52 2.65 -7.14 2.16
CA VAL A 52 2.24 -8.54 1.95
C VAL A 52 2.33 -8.94 0.47
N PHE A 53 1.76 -8.14 -0.43
CA PHE A 53 1.83 -8.43 -1.87
C PHE A 53 3.26 -8.37 -2.40
N GLY A 54 4.06 -7.41 -1.95
CA GLY A 54 5.48 -7.29 -2.28
C GLY A 54 6.29 -8.50 -1.81
N MET A 55 6.06 -8.97 -0.59
CA MET A 55 6.72 -10.16 -0.05
C MET A 55 6.32 -11.43 -0.82
N ILE A 56 5.03 -11.63 -1.10
CA ILE A 56 4.56 -12.78 -1.91
C ILE A 56 5.16 -12.74 -3.32
N ALA A 57 5.23 -11.55 -3.93
CA ALA A 57 5.85 -11.38 -5.24
C ALA A 57 7.34 -11.69 -5.21
N GLY A 58 8.08 -11.17 -4.22
CA GLY A 58 9.50 -11.42 -4.02
C GLY A 58 9.81 -12.89 -3.78
N TRP A 59 9.02 -13.56 -2.94
CA TRP A 59 9.11 -15.00 -2.71
C TRP A 59 8.90 -15.80 -3.99
N LYS A 60 7.84 -15.49 -4.75
CA LYS A 60 7.58 -16.15 -6.04
C LYS A 60 8.68 -15.87 -7.07
N LEU A 61 9.27 -14.68 -7.06
CA LEU A 61 10.39 -14.34 -7.93
C LEU A 61 11.63 -15.14 -7.57
N TYR A 62 11.91 -15.30 -6.27
CA TYR A 62 13.02 -16.12 -5.77
C TYR A 62 12.88 -17.58 -6.16
N LEU A 63 11.68 -18.17 -6.06
CA LEU A 63 11.43 -19.56 -6.43
C LEU A 63 11.38 -19.81 -7.94
N ASN A 64 11.16 -18.78 -8.76
CA ASN A 64 11.14 -18.88 -10.23
C ASN A 64 12.43 -18.33 -10.86
N LYS A 65 13.47 -18.07 -10.06
CA LYS A 65 14.84 -17.86 -10.52
C LYS A 65 15.49 -19.21 -10.79
#